data_AF-A0A7C2DMY2-F1
#
_entry.id   AF-A0A7C2DMY2-F1
#
_cell.length_a   1.000
_cell.length_b   1.000
_cell.length_c   1.000
_cell.angle_alpha   90.00
_cell.angle_beta   90.00
_cell.angle_gamma   90.00
#
_symmetry.space_group_name_H-M   'P 1'
#
loop_
_entity.id
_entity.type
_entity.pdbx_description
1 polymer ?
#
loop_
_entity_poly.entity_id
_entity_poly.type
_entity_poly.pdbx_seq_one_letter_code
_entity_poly.pdbx_strand_id
1 'polypeptide(L)'
;MENLRRLGAEAGVLAGIATGLLFLGFVWFFPQAGLTMAAQTNPHKYLTFIAKHEMLFWTVNVLGGLLAALMSMVLFLAVGDRFRDDAPASSRIGPAFGIAGALGFAASALIRQVGYSGAAELYAVNKTSAVVAFRGVQWVEASMFALGQVAVGFGAIVLGIVMLRAKRYGGVGYLSAVAGTTMFLGGFIDHVVLFMGSFALMAGWFVWTSLVMRSEAGPGLIRLGAAKGRTTSRQAA
;
A
#
# COMPACT_ATOMS: atom_id res chain seq x y z
N MET A 1 15.12 11.35 17.10
CA MET A 1 15.43 10.95 15.71
C MET A 1 15.44 9.44 15.54
N GLU A 2 16.11 8.67 16.40
CA GLU A 2 16.16 7.20 16.32
C GLU A 2 14.77 6.51 16.42
N ASN A 3 13.88 7.04 17.27
CA ASN A 3 12.52 6.50 17.44
C ASN A 3 11.64 6.61 16.17
N LEU A 4 11.70 7.71 15.41
CA LEU A 4 10.86 7.88 14.22
C LEU A 4 11.33 6.99 13.07
N ARG A 5 12.65 6.84 12.90
CA ARG A 5 13.22 5.93 11.89
C ARG A 5 12.84 4.48 12.19
N ARG A 6 12.90 4.07 13.46
CA ARG A 6 12.51 2.72 13.89
C ARG A 6 11.01 2.49 13.72
N LEU A 7 10.18 3.46 14.08
CA LEU A 7 8.72 3.39 13.88
C LEU A 7 8.37 3.31 12.38
N GLY A 8 8.97 4.16 11.55
CA GLY A 8 8.76 4.16 10.10
C GLY A 8 9.22 2.88 9.43
N ALA A 9 10.30 2.26 9.90
CA ALA A 9 10.74 0.97 9.41
C ALA A 9 9.73 -0.14 9.72
N GLU A 10 9.17 -0.21 10.93
CA GLU A 10 8.14 -1.23 11.22
C GLU A 10 6.84 -0.95 10.46
N ALA A 11 6.43 0.33 10.41
CA ALA A 11 5.27 0.74 9.66
C ALA A 11 5.40 0.39 8.18
N GLY A 12 6.53 0.65 7.54
CA GLY A 12 6.69 0.33 6.13
C GLY A 12 6.76 -1.18 5.84
N VAL A 13 7.24 -2.02 6.76
CA VAL A 13 7.08 -3.49 6.62
C VAL A 13 5.59 -3.87 6.67
N LEU A 14 4.83 -3.33 7.62
CA LEU A 14 3.39 -3.56 7.71
C LEU A 14 2.66 -3.03 6.46
N ALA A 15 3.07 -1.87 5.94
CA ALA A 15 2.53 -1.32 4.71
C ALA A 15 2.77 -2.27 3.53
N GLY A 16 3.99 -2.81 3.40
CA GLY A 16 4.31 -3.77 2.35
C GLY A 16 3.50 -5.07 2.45
N ILE A 17 3.33 -5.61 3.66
CA ILE A 17 2.49 -6.80 3.90
C ILE A 17 1.03 -6.52 3.56
N ALA A 18 0.49 -5.38 4.03
CA ALA A 18 -0.89 -4.97 3.76
C ALA A 18 -1.12 -4.72 2.24
N THR A 19 -0.19 -4.04 1.56
CA THR A 19 -0.25 -3.88 0.10
C THR A 19 -0.18 -5.24 -0.61
N GLY A 20 0.63 -6.18 -0.12
CA GLY A 20 0.66 -7.55 -0.60
C GLY A 20 -0.68 -8.26 -0.42
N LEU A 21 -1.33 -8.11 0.74
CA LEU A 21 -2.66 -8.64 1.01
C LEU A 21 -3.71 -8.04 0.05
N LEU A 22 -3.66 -6.73 -0.19
CA LEU A 22 -4.54 -6.05 -1.14
C LEU A 22 -4.35 -6.63 -2.55
N PHE A 23 -3.10 -6.76 -3.00
CA PHE A 23 -2.76 -7.32 -4.30
C PHE A 23 -3.26 -8.77 -4.45
N LEU A 24 -3.00 -9.62 -3.46
CA LEU A 24 -3.50 -11.00 -3.44
C LEU A 24 -5.03 -11.06 -3.40
N GLY A 25 -5.67 -10.10 -2.74
CA GLY A 25 -7.12 -9.92 -2.78
C GLY A 25 -7.67 -9.85 -4.19
N PHE A 26 -7.13 -8.92 -4.99
CA PHE A 26 -7.59 -8.71 -6.36
C PHE A 26 -7.16 -9.80 -7.33
N VAL A 27 -5.94 -10.32 -7.20
CA VAL A 27 -5.36 -11.25 -8.20
C VAL A 27 -5.67 -12.72 -7.88
N TRP A 28 -5.88 -13.06 -6.62
CA TRP A 28 -6.04 -14.45 -6.19
C TRP A 28 -7.34 -14.69 -5.43
N PHE A 29 -7.58 -14.02 -4.30
CA PHE A 29 -8.71 -14.36 -3.44
C PHE A 29 -10.07 -14.09 -4.09
N PHE A 30 -10.27 -12.95 -4.75
CA PHE A 30 -11.51 -12.64 -5.45
C PHE A 30 -11.75 -13.59 -6.63
N PRO A 31 -10.78 -13.85 -7.53
CA PRO A 31 -10.95 -14.83 -8.60
C PRO A 31 -11.27 -16.25 -8.10
N GLN A 32 -10.59 -16.72 -7.04
CA GLN A 32 -10.85 -18.03 -6.42
C GLN A 32 -12.27 -18.12 -5.86
N ALA A 33 -12.81 -17.02 -5.35
CA ALA A 33 -14.19 -16.91 -4.88
C ALA A 33 -15.18 -16.56 -6.02
N GLY A 34 -14.78 -16.68 -7.29
CA GLY A 34 -15.66 -16.57 -8.46
C GLY A 34 -15.78 -15.17 -9.08
N LEU A 35 -14.99 -14.20 -8.62
CA LEU A 35 -15.00 -12.82 -9.12
C LEU A 35 -13.70 -12.50 -9.87
N THR A 36 -13.74 -12.65 -11.19
CA THR A 36 -12.61 -12.28 -12.06
C THR A 36 -12.39 -10.76 -12.08
N MET A 37 -11.18 -10.31 -12.40
CA MET A 37 -10.86 -8.87 -12.56
C MET A 37 -11.85 -8.16 -13.48
N ALA A 38 -12.17 -8.75 -14.64
CA ALA A 38 -13.14 -8.17 -15.57
C ALA A 38 -14.56 -8.10 -15.00
N ALA A 39 -14.92 -9.02 -14.10
CA ALA A 39 -16.24 -9.05 -13.46
C ALA A 39 -16.41 -7.96 -12.39
N GLN A 40 -15.34 -7.31 -11.94
CA GLN A 40 -15.41 -6.25 -10.92
C GLN A 40 -16.05 -4.97 -11.44
N THR A 41 -16.04 -4.74 -12.76
CA THR A 41 -16.72 -3.60 -13.39
C THR A 41 -18.21 -3.86 -13.64
N ASN A 42 -18.68 -5.09 -13.43
CA ASN A 42 -20.07 -5.48 -13.60
C ASN A 42 -20.81 -5.39 -12.25
N PRO A 43 -21.77 -4.47 -12.10
CA PRO A 43 -22.47 -4.26 -10.83
C PRO A 43 -23.17 -5.53 -10.34
N HIS A 44 -23.76 -6.31 -11.24
CA HIS A 44 -24.51 -7.52 -10.86
C HIS A 44 -23.59 -8.60 -10.29
N LYS A 45 -22.37 -8.74 -10.82
CA LYS A 45 -21.40 -9.73 -10.33
C LYS A 45 -20.70 -9.23 -9.07
N TYR A 46 -20.31 -7.96 -9.05
CA TYR A 46 -19.55 -7.40 -7.92
C TYR A 46 -20.40 -7.23 -6.66
N LEU A 47 -21.61 -6.68 -6.77
CA LEU A 47 -22.49 -6.49 -5.61
C LEU A 47 -22.96 -7.82 -5.02
N THR A 48 -23.27 -8.80 -5.87
CA THR A 48 -23.64 -10.14 -5.39
C THR A 48 -22.46 -10.88 -4.76
N PHE A 49 -21.24 -10.65 -5.25
CA PHE A 49 -20.04 -11.14 -4.61
C PHE A 49 -19.85 -10.55 -3.21
N ILE A 50 -19.96 -9.21 -3.07
CA ILE A 50 -19.82 -8.53 -1.79
C ILE A 50 -20.82 -9.06 -0.76
N ALA A 51 -22.10 -9.19 -1.15
CA ALA A 51 -23.14 -9.72 -0.27
C ALA A 51 -22.86 -11.16 0.21
N LYS A 52 -22.14 -11.98 -0.58
CA LYS A 52 -21.80 -13.37 -0.24
C LYS A 52 -20.48 -13.50 0.52
N HIS A 53 -19.55 -12.57 0.29
CA HIS A 53 -18.16 -12.66 0.75
C HIS A 53 -17.72 -11.40 1.49
N GLU A 54 -18.62 -10.85 2.31
CA GLU A 54 -18.40 -9.57 3.03
C GLU A 54 -17.09 -9.57 3.84
N MET A 55 -16.82 -10.64 4.59
CA MET A 55 -15.60 -10.75 5.40
C MET A 55 -14.32 -10.75 4.54
N LEU A 56 -14.37 -11.39 3.36
CA LEU A 56 -13.24 -11.39 2.43
C LEU A 56 -13.04 -9.99 1.84
N PHE A 57 -14.13 -9.33 1.46
CA PHE A 57 -14.11 -7.97 0.95
C PHE A 57 -13.55 -6.99 1.98
N TRP A 58 -14.02 -7.07 3.23
CA TRP A 58 -13.51 -6.29 4.35
C TRP A 58 -12.01 -6.52 4.59
N THR A 59 -11.57 -7.79 4.58
CA THR A 59 -10.17 -8.15 4.81
C THR A 59 -9.26 -7.50 3.76
N VAL A 60 -9.63 -7.61 2.49
CA VAL A 60 -8.84 -7.05 1.39
C VAL A 60 -8.82 -5.52 1.44
N ASN A 61 -9.95 -4.86 1.68
CA ASN A 61 -10.02 -3.40 1.61
C ASN A 61 -9.53 -2.71 2.88
N VAL A 62 -9.87 -3.22 4.06
CA VAL A 62 -9.51 -2.60 5.34
C VAL A 62 -8.11 -3.00 5.76
N LEU A 63 -7.83 -4.32 5.85
CA LEU A 63 -6.50 -4.78 6.24
C LEU A 63 -5.48 -4.64 5.11
N GLY A 64 -5.90 -4.79 3.86
CA GLY A 64 -5.01 -4.60 2.72
C GLY A 64 -4.85 -3.13 2.35
N GLY A 65 -5.96 -2.45 2.02
CA GLY A 65 -5.91 -1.08 1.49
C GLY A 65 -5.74 0.01 2.54
N LEU A 66 -6.65 0.09 3.51
CA LEU A 66 -6.64 1.17 4.49
C LEU A 66 -5.41 1.10 5.41
N LEU A 67 -5.09 -0.08 5.92
CA LEU A 67 -3.90 -0.26 6.76
C LEU A 67 -2.61 0.06 5.99
N ALA A 68 -2.48 -0.38 4.74
CA ALA A 68 -1.31 -0.05 3.91
C ALA A 68 -1.16 1.47 3.75
N ALA A 69 -2.26 2.16 3.44
CA ALA A 69 -2.28 3.61 3.31
C ALA A 69 -1.81 4.30 4.59
N LEU A 70 -2.39 3.98 5.74
CA LEU A 70 -2.02 4.59 7.03
C LEU A 70 -0.55 4.33 7.40
N MET A 71 -0.09 3.09 7.23
CA MET A 71 1.29 2.73 7.54
C MET A 71 2.30 3.37 6.59
N SER A 72 1.94 3.54 5.31
CA SER A 72 2.79 4.22 4.33
C SER A 72 3.00 5.70 4.68
N MET A 73 2.02 6.39 5.29
CA MET A 73 2.21 7.77 5.76
C MET A 73 3.34 7.86 6.79
N VAL A 74 3.37 6.93 7.73
CA VAL A 74 4.41 6.86 8.78
C VAL A 74 5.78 6.60 8.15
N LEU A 75 5.86 5.69 7.16
CA LEU A 75 7.08 5.45 6.41
C LEU A 75 7.56 6.72 5.68
N PHE A 76 6.67 7.41 4.96
CA PHE A 76 7.02 8.65 4.25
C PHE A 76 7.55 9.74 5.19
N LEU A 77 6.90 9.93 6.34
CA LEU A 77 7.38 10.85 7.38
C LEU A 77 8.79 10.48 7.87
N ALA A 78 9.04 9.21 8.13
CA ALA A 78 10.32 8.74 8.63
C ALA A 78 11.44 8.82 7.58
N VAL A 79 11.13 8.55 6.31
CA VAL A 79 12.07 8.75 5.18
C VAL A 79 12.38 10.23 5.00
N GLY A 80 11.37 11.10 5.10
CA GLY A 80 11.54 12.55 5.08
C GLY A 80 12.49 13.04 6.16
N ASP A 81 12.24 12.64 7.40
CA ASP A 81 13.10 12.98 8.54
C ASP A 81 14.53 12.47 8.34
N ARG A 82 14.70 11.27 7.75
CA ARG A 82 16.03 10.70 7.49
C ARG A 82 16.88 11.56 6.57
N PHE A 83 16.30 12.12 5.51
CA PHE A 83 17.02 12.87 4.48
C PHE A 83 16.93 14.39 4.64
N ARG A 84 16.41 14.86 5.78
CA ARG A 84 16.20 16.29 6.05
C ARG A 84 17.47 17.12 5.93
N ASP A 85 18.58 16.61 6.45
CA ASP A 85 19.87 17.31 6.46
C ASP A 85 20.64 17.15 5.13
N ASP A 86 20.46 16.00 4.45
CA ASP A 86 21.15 15.68 3.19
C ASP A 86 20.52 16.40 1.99
N ALA A 87 19.19 16.55 1.96
CA ALA A 87 18.44 17.16 0.87
C ALA A 87 17.14 17.82 1.38
N PRO A 88 17.20 19.04 1.92
CA PRO A 88 16.08 19.67 2.65
C PRO A 88 14.84 19.95 1.80
N ALA A 89 14.99 20.17 0.48
CA ALA A 89 13.85 20.38 -0.41
C ALA A 89 13.12 19.05 -0.72
N SER A 90 13.87 18.05 -1.19
CA SER A 90 13.32 16.74 -1.56
C SER A 90 12.76 15.97 -0.37
N SER A 91 13.36 16.10 0.81
CA SER A 91 12.87 15.53 2.08
C SER A 91 11.57 16.15 2.59
N ARG A 92 11.12 17.28 2.02
CA ARG A 92 9.80 17.85 2.29
C ARG A 92 8.80 17.48 1.20
N ILE A 93 9.19 17.65 -0.06
CA ILE A 93 8.32 17.44 -1.22
C ILE A 93 7.93 15.96 -1.33
N GLY A 94 8.91 15.05 -1.29
CA GLY A 94 8.67 13.61 -1.47
C GLY A 94 7.65 13.05 -0.46
N PRO A 95 7.86 13.25 0.85
CA PRO A 95 6.91 12.83 1.87
C PRO A 95 5.57 13.55 1.80
N ALA A 96 5.52 14.85 1.46
CA ALA A 96 4.25 15.56 1.33
C ALA A 96 3.36 14.93 0.25
N PHE A 97 3.93 14.63 -0.92
CA PHE A 97 3.22 13.92 -1.98
C PHE A 97 2.91 12.46 -1.61
N GLY A 98 3.84 11.76 -0.94
CA GLY A 98 3.61 10.42 -0.44
C GLY A 98 2.44 10.32 0.55
N ILE A 99 2.34 11.28 1.48
CA ILE A 99 1.23 11.37 2.45
C ILE A 99 -0.07 11.74 1.76
N ALA A 100 -0.06 12.72 0.85
CA ALA A 100 -1.24 13.08 0.07
C ALA A 100 -1.77 11.89 -0.73
N GLY A 101 -0.88 11.11 -1.36
CA GLY A 101 -1.24 9.91 -2.08
C GLY A 101 -1.75 8.79 -1.18
N ALA A 102 -1.13 8.61 -0.01
CA ALA A 102 -1.62 7.68 1.00
C ALA A 102 -3.04 8.05 1.49
N LEU A 103 -3.35 9.34 1.65
CA LEU A 103 -4.71 9.79 1.96
C LEU A 103 -5.69 9.45 0.83
N GLY A 104 -5.26 9.60 -0.43
CA GLY A 104 -6.04 9.15 -1.60
C GLY A 104 -6.34 7.65 -1.56
N PHE A 105 -5.35 6.81 -1.23
CA PHE A 105 -5.56 5.37 -1.06
C PHE A 105 -6.46 5.03 0.13
N ALA A 106 -6.30 5.71 1.26
CA ALA A 106 -7.16 5.51 2.43
C ALA A 106 -8.62 5.87 2.09
N ALA A 107 -8.84 6.99 1.40
CA ALA A 107 -10.15 7.42 0.93
C ALA A 107 -10.75 6.39 -0.05
N SER A 108 -9.98 5.95 -1.06
CA SER A 108 -10.42 4.90 -2.00
C SER A 108 -10.81 3.61 -1.26
N ALA A 109 -9.99 3.15 -0.30
CA ALA A 109 -10.30 1.95 0.49
C ALA A 109 -11.60 2.09 1.30
N LEU A 110 -11.82 3.26 1.93
CA LEU A 110 -13.05 3.55 2.68
C LEU A 110 -14.28 3.65 1.77
N ILE A 111 -14.16 4.36 0.64
CA ILE A 111 -15.24 4.47 -0.35
C ILE A 111 -15.58 3.08 -0.90
N ARG A 112 -14.57 2.27 -1.20
CA ARG A 112 -14.75 0.90 -1.67
C ARG A 112 -15.46 0.06 -0.61
N GLN A 113 -15.01 0.13 0.64
CA GLN A 113 -15.62 -0.65 1.72
C GLN A 113 -17.06 -0.21 2.00
N VAL A 114 -17.29 1.07 2.30
CA VAL A 114 -18.59 1.58 2.74
C VAL A 114 -19.55 1.74 1.57
N GLY A 115 -19.07 2.33 0.47
CA GLY A 115 -19.89 2.64 -0.70
C GLY A 115 -20.41 1.39 -1.40
N TYR A 116 -19.56 0.38 -1.64
CA TYR A 116 -20.01 -0.84 -2.31
C TYR A 116 -20.78 -1.77 -1.37
N SER A 117 -20.50 -1.81 -0.07
CA SER A 117 -21.35 -2.54 0.88
C SER A 117 -22.76 -1.95 0.93
N GLY A 118 -22.91 -0.63 1.02
CA GLY A 118 -24.22 0.02 0.97
C GLY A 118 -24.94 -0.20 -0.37
N ALA A 119 -24.21 -0.20 -1.49
CA ALA A 119 -24.79 -0.56 -2.79
C ALA A 119 -25.22 -2.04 -2.87
N ALA A 120 -24.51 -2.94 -2.20
CA ALA A 120 -24.84 -4.37 -2.17
C ALA A 120 -26.10 -4.64 -1.34
N GLU A 121 -26.27 -3.95 -0.20
CA GLU A 121 -27.50 -3.97 0.59
C GLU A 121 -28.69 -3.43 -0.23
N LEU A 122 -28.50 -2.28 -0.90
CA LEU A 122 -29.53 -1.70 -1.76
C LEU A 122 -29.92 -2.63 -2.91
N TYR A 123 -28.98 -3.44 -3.42
CA TYR A 123 -29.23 -4.37 -4.53
C TYR A 123 -30.25 -5.46 -4.20
N ALA A 124 -30.38 -5.84 -2.92
CA ALA A 124 -31.40 -6.78 -2.46
C ALA A 124 -32.82 -6.21 -2.55
N VAL A 125 -32.96 -4.89 -2.43
CA VAL A 125 -34.26 -4.20 -2.38
C VAL A 125 -34.61 -3.56 -3.72
N ASN A 126 -33.67 -2.89 -4.37
CA ASN A 126 -33.84 -2.20 -5.64
C ASN A 126 -32.59 -2.28 -6.51
N LYS A 127 -32.60 -3.20 -7.47
CA LYS A 127 -31.46 -3.46 -8.37
C LYS A 127 -31.10 -2.25 -9.24
N THR A 128 -32.09 -1.51 -9.73
CA THR A 128 -31.85 -0.35 -10.61
C THR A 128 -31.12 0.76 -9.86
N SER A 129 -31.62 1.14 -8.68
CA SER A 129 -30.99 2.16 -7.84
C SER A 129 -29.59 1.72 -7.37
N ALA A 130 -29.41 0.44 -7.04
CA ALA A 130 -28.11 -0.10 -6.67
C ALA A 130 -27.07 -0.05 -7.80
N VAL A 131 -27.47 -0.30 -9.04
CA VAL A 131 -26.58 -0.17 -10.21
C VAL A 131 -26.14 1.29 -10.40
N VAL A 132 -27.05 2.25 -10.24
CA VAL A 132 -26.71 3.68 -10.32
C VAL A 132 -25.76 4.08 -9.18
N ALA A 133 -26.06 3.67 -7.95
CA ALA A 133 -25.20 3.91 -6.79
C ALA A 133 -23.81 3.30 -6.98
N PHE A 134 -23.73 2.05 -7.45
CA PHE A 134 -22.49 1.37 -7.76
C PHE A 134 -21.62 2.17 -8.73
N ARG A 135 -22.20 2.66 -9.83
CA ARG A 135 -21.44 3.47 -10.81
C ARG A 135 -20.95 4.78 -10.19
N GLY A 136 -21.79 5.46 -9.41
CA GLY A 136 -21.38 6.66 -8.68
C GLY A 136 -20.19 6.40 -7.76
N VAL A 137 -20.28 5.38 -6.92
CA VAL A 137 -19.19 4.96 -6.02
C VAL A 137 -17.94 4.60 -6.82
N GLN A 138 -18.08 3.87 -7.93
CA GLN A 138 -16.96 3.44 -8.77
C GLN A 138 -16.14 4.60 -9.31
N TRP A 139 -16.77 5.66 -9.80
CA TRP A 139 -16.06 6.83 -10.33
C TRP A 139 -15.30 7.59 -9.24
N VAL A 140 -15.91 7.77 -8.08
CA VAL A 140 -15.27 8.49 -6.96
C VAL A 140 -14.10 7.66 -6.42
N GLU A 141 -14.31 6.36 -6.24
CA GLU A 141 -13.28 5.43 -5.77
C GLU A 141 -12.08 5.37 -6.72
N ALA A 142 -12.33 5.20 -8.03
CA ALA A 142 -11.29 5.16 -9.05
C ALA A 142 -10.50 6.49 -9.11
N SER A 143 -11.18 7.63 -8.92
CA SER A 143 -10.55 8.95 -8.92
C SER A 143 -9.62 9.13 -7.72
N MET A 144 -10.06 8.71 -6.52
CA MET A 144 -9.22 8.74 -5.32
C MET A 144 -8.04 7.77 -5.42
N PHE A 145 -8.26 6.60 -6.01
CA PHE A 145 -7.21 5.62 -6.26
C PHE A 145 -6.15 6.15 -7.24
N ALA A 146 -6.58 6.75 -8.36
CA ALA A 146 -5.70 7.36 -9.34
C ALA A 146 -4.88 8.50 -8.74
N LEU A 147 -5.53 9.40 -7.97
CA LEU A 147 -4.84 10.47 -7.24
C LEU A 147 -3.80 9.89 -6.27
N GLY A 148 -4.16 8.82 -5.56
CA GLY A 148 -3.26 8.08 -4.68
C GLY A 148 -2.02 7.57 -5.42
N GLN A 149 -2.21 6.89 -6.55
CA GLN A 149 -1.12 6.38 -7.39
C GLN A 149 -0.20 7.49 -7.90
N VAL A 150 -0.76 8.57 -8.44
CA VAL A 150 0.03 9.68 -8.97
C VAL A 150 0.88 10.33 -7.88
N ALA A 151 0.27 10.64 -6.74
CA ALA A 151 0.96 11.35 -5.66
C ALA A 151 1.98 10.46 -4.94
N VAL A 152 1.67 9.20 -4.63
CA VAL A 152 2.65 8.25 -4.07
C VAL A 152 3.78 7.99 -5.08
N GLY A 153 3.43 7.81 -6.36
CA GLY A 153 4.40 7.61 -7.44
C GLY A 153 5.40 8.76 -7.53
N PHE A 154 4.89 9.99 -7.57
CA PHE A 154 5.72 11.18 -7.59
C PHE A 154 6.57 11.32 -6.31
N GLY A 155 5.97 11.08 -5.13
CA GLY A 155 6.68 11.10 -3.85
C GLY A 155 7.84 10.11 -3.81
N ALA A 156 7.63 8.89 -4.32
CA ALA A 156 8.66 7.86 -4.44
C ALA A 156 9.77 8.26 -5.40
N ILE A 157 9.47 8.87 -6.57
CA ILE A 157 10.49 9.36 -7.51
C ILE A 157 11.38 10.42 -6.83
N VAL A 158 10.76 11.42 -6.18
CA VAL A 158 11.49 12.51 -5.52
C VAL A 158 12.41 11.98 -4.43
N LEU A 159 11.94 11.04 -3.61
CA LEU A 159 12.76 10.38 -2.59
C LEU A 159 13.84 9.50 -3.21
N GLY A 160 13.53 8.80 -4.31
CA GLY A 160 14.46 7.96 -5.06
C GLY A 160 15.69 8.73 -5.53
N ILE A 161 15.52 9.94 -6.06
CA ILE A 161 16.62 10.81 -6.49
C ILE A 161 17.60 11.10 -5.34
N VAL A 162 17.08 11.30 -4.13
CA VAL A 162 17.91 11.52 -2.94
C VAL A 162 18.59 10.22 -2.50
N MET A 163 17.84 9.12 -2.45
CA MET A 163 18.32 7.80 -2.07
C MET A 163 19.46 7.31 -2.95
N LEU A 164 19.44 7.62 -4.26
CA LEU A 164 20.51 7.28 -5.21
C LEU A 164 21.85 7.93 -4.85
N ARG A 165 21.83 9.08 -4.16
CA ARG A 165 23.06 9.78 -3.73
C ARG A 165 23.64 9.22 -2.43
N ALA A 166 22.85 8.46 -1.68
CA ALA A 166 23.27 7.87 -0.41
C ALA A 166 23.80 6.43 -0.62
N LYS A 167 25.05 6.18 -0.21
CA LYS A 167 25.74 4.89 -0.45
C LYS A 167 24.95 3.64 -0.02
N ARG A 168 24.20 3.71 1.08
CA ARG A 168 23.38 2.59 1.60
C ARG A 168 22.01 2.44 0.93
N TYR A 169 21.55 3.46 0.20
CA TYR A 169 20.21 3.52 -0.37
C TYR A 169 20.20 3.39 -1.89
N GLY A 170 21.34 3.23 -2.57
CA GLY A 170 21.40 3.17 -4.04
C GLY A 170 20.40 2.18 -4.66
N GLY A 171 20.35 0.94 -4.17
CA GLY A 171 19.37 -0.05 -4.66
C GLY A 171 17.91 0.34 -4.41
N VAL A 172 17.61 0.90 -3.23
CA VAL A 172 16.28 1.42 -2.89
C VAL A 172 15.93 2.63 -3.77
N GLY A 173 16.90 3.48 -4.08
CA GLY A 173 16.73 4.65 -4.95
C GLY A 173 16.33 4.24 -6.37
N TYR A 174 16.96 3.21 -6.95
CA TYR A 174 16.53 2.66 -8.24
C TYR A 174 15.12 2.07 -8.18
N LEU A 175 14.82 1.27 -7.15
CA LEU A 175 13.49 0.73 -6.97
C LEU A 175 12.44 1.84 -6.80
N SER A 176 12.78 2.92 -6.10
CA SER A 176 11.92 4.09 -5.91
C SER A 176 11.58 4.76 -7.24
N ALA A 177 12.56 4.89 -8.13
CA ALA A 177 12.35 5.45 -9.46
C ALA A 177 11.43 4.54 -10.30
N VAL A 178 11.72 3.23 -10.34
CA VAL A 178 10.92 2.27 -11.11
C VAL A 178 9.50 2.17 -10.57
N ALA A 179 9.34 1.91 -9.27
CA ALA A 179 8.03 1.82 -8.61
C ALA A 179 7.26 3.15 -8.75
N GLY A 180 7.95 4.27 -8.53
CA GLY A 180 7.40 5.60 -8.65
C GLY A 180 6.87 5.91 -10.04
N THR A 181 7.64 5.61 -11.08
CA THR A 181 7.22 5.78 -12.48
C THR A 181 6.06 4.85 -12.82
N THR A 182 6.09 3.58 -12.42
CA THR A 182 4.99 2.64 -12.69
C THR A 182 3.69 3.11 -12.03
N MET A 183 3.73 3.54 -10.77
CA MET A 183 2.57 4.10 -10.07
C MET A 183 2.06 5.38 -10.73
N PHE A 184 2.97 6.31 -11.07
CA PHE A 184 2.60 7.56 -11.72
C PHE A 184 1.87 7.30 -13.04
N LEU A 185 2.41 6.43 -13.90
CA LEU A 185 1.77 6.04 -15.16
C LEU A 185 0.46 5.26 -14.93
N GLY A 186 0.44 4.37 -13.94
CA GLY A 186 -0.74 3.58 -13.57
C GLY A 186 -1.90 4.42 -13.03
N GLY A 187 -1.67 5.67 -12.63
CA GLY A 187 -2.73 6.63 -12.29
C GLY A 187 -3.44 7.22 -13.50
N PHE A 188 -2.83 7.18 -14.69
CA PHE A 188 -3.40 7.71 -15.94
C PHE A 188 -3.82 6.62 -16.92
N ILE A 189 -3.15 5.47 -16.90
CA ILE A 189 -3.33 4.39 -17.86
C ILE A 189 -4.03 3.22 -17.18
N ASP A 190 -5.29 2.99 -17.53
CA ASP A 190 -6.06 1.83 -17.06
C ASP A 190 -5.64 0.56 -17.81
N HIS A 191 -4.59 -0.09 -17.31
CA HIS A 191 -4.07 -1.33 -17.89
C HIS A 191 -3.70 -2.34 -16.79
N VAL A 192 -4.15 -3.59 -16.95
CA VAL A 192 -4.00 -4.65 -15.92
C VAL A 192 -2.54 -4.89 -15.52
N VAL A 193 -1.60 -4.82 -16.47
CA VAL A 193 -0.17 -5.01 -16.17
C VAL A 193 0.39 -3.85 -15.35
N LEU A 194 -0.03 -2.61 -15.62
CA LEU A 194 0.39 -1.44 -14.84
C LEU A 194 -0.22 -1.50 -13.45
N PHE A 195 -1.49 -1.88 -13.34
CA PHE A 195 -2.14 -2.13 -12.05
C PHE A 195 -1.36 -3.14 -11.22
N MET A 196 -1.09 -4.33 -11.78
CA MET A 196 -0.37 -5.38 -11.06
C MET A 196 1.07 -4.98 -10.72
N GLY A 197 1.77 -4.36 -11.68
CA GLY A 197 3.13 -3.86 -11.49
C GLY A 197 3.23 -2.80 -10.41
N SER A 198 2.31 -1.83 -10.38
CA SER A 198 2.24 -0.77 -9.37
C SER A 198 2.15 -1.37 -7.96
N PHE A 199 1.25 -2.33 -7.73
CA PHE A 199 1.09 -2.95 -6.42
C PHE A 199 2.30 -3.77 -5.98
N ALA A 200 2.83 -4.61 -6.88
CA ALA A 200 4.00 -5.43 -6.57
C ALA A 200 5.23 -4.58 -6.27
N LEU A 201 5.48 -3.56 -7.10
CA LEU A 201 6.60 -2.64 -6.92
C LEU A 201 6.42 -1.74 -5.68
N MET A 202 5.20 -1.28 -5.40
CA MET A 202 4.90 -0.51 -4.18
C MET A 202 5.15 -1.35 -2.92
N ALA A 203 4.67 -2.59 -2.88
CA ALA A 203 4.92 -3.50 -1.76
C ALA A 203 6.43 -3.75 -1.59
N GLY A 204 7.14 -4.06 -2.68
CA GLY A 204 8.59 -4.22 -2.68
C GLY A 204 9.31 -2.96 -2.20
N TRP A 205 8.88 -1.79 -2.64
CA TRP A 205 9.44 -0.50 -2.24
C TRP A 205 9.24 -0.23 -0.75
N PHE A 206 8.03 -0.44 -0.22
CA PHE A 206 7.74 -0.30 1.20
C PHE A 206 8.62 -1.23 2.04
N VAL A 207 8.68 -2.52 1.72
CA VAL A 207 9.47 -3.50 2.48
C VAL A 207 10.96 -3.18 2.39
N TRP A 208 11.52 -2.97 1.19
CA TRP A 208 12.95 -2.76 1.05
C TRP A 208 13.41 -1.46 1.72
N THR A 209 12.71 -0.34 1.49
CA THR A 209 13.01 0.93 2.15
C THR A 209 13.04 0.76 3.68
N SER A 210 12.06 0.03 4.20
CA SER A 210 11.94 -0.25 5.62
C SER A 210 13.06 -1.11 6.18
N LEU A 211 13.47 -2.17 5.46
CA LEU A 211 14.57 -3.04 5.87
C LEU A 211 15.90 -2.26 5.90
N VAL A 212 16.14 -1.39 4.93
CA VAL A 212 17.34 -0.54 4.93
C VAL A 212 17.30 0.43 6.10
N MET A 213 16.16 1.09 6.37
CA MET A 213 16.01 1.96 7.54
C MET A 213 16.19 1.21 8.87
N ARG A 214 15.68 -0.02 8.98
CA ARG A 214 15.88 -0.88 10.15
C ARG A 214 17.36 -1.21 10.36
N SER A 215 18.12 -1.39 9.30
CA SER A 215 19.57 -1.61 9.37
C SER A 215 20.36 -0.38 9.83
N GLU A 216 19.76 0.81 9.82
CA GLU A 216 20.36 2.04 10.36
C GLU A 216 19.91 2.35 11.79
N ALA A 217 18.67 2.02 12.16
CA ALA A 217 18.06 2.41 13.44
C ALA A 217 18.18 1.39 14.58
N GLY A 218 18.94 0.30 14.40
CA GLY A 218 19.13 -0.74 15.42
C GLY A 218 17.99 -1.78 15.49
N PRO A 219 18.00 -2.69 16.50
CA PRO A 219 17.06 -3.82 16.55
C PRO A 219 15.60 -3.35 16.56
N GLY A 220 14.76 -3.91 15.69
CA GLY A 220 13.36 -3.49 15.51
C GLY A 220 12.50 -3.52 16.80
N LEU A 221 11.38 -2.79 16.80
CA LEU A 221 10.40 -2.82 17.89
C LEU A 221 9.68 -4.17 17.89
N ILE A 222 9.45 -4.75 16.70
CA ILE A 222 8.92 -6.09 16.54
C ILE A 222 10.10 -7.05 16.40
N ARG A 223 10.40 -7.77 17.49
CA ARG A 223 11.31 -8.90 17.45
C ARG A 223 10.56 -10.10 16.86
N LEU A 224 10.69 -10.34 15.56
CA LEU A 224 10.45 -11.69 15.05
C LEU A 224 11.46 -12.60 15.77
N GLY A 225 10.96 -13.43 16.67
CA GLY A 225 11.78 -14.22 17.59
C GLY A 225 12.71 -15.14 16.80
N ALA A 226 13.98 -14.77 16.71
CA ALA A 226 15.03 -15.77 16.56
C ALA A 226 15.11 -16.50 17.90
N ALA A 227 14.46 -17.66 17.99
CA ALA A 227 14.73 -18.63 19.04
C ALA A 227 16.20 -19.04 18.93
N LYS A 228 17.07 -18.32 19.63
CA LYS A 228 18.48 -18.65 19.76
C LYS A 228 18.54 -19.81 20.75
N GLY A 229 18.46 -21.04 20.23
CA GLY A 229 18.74 -22.24 20.99
C GLY A 229 20.07 -22.08 21.70
N ARG A 230 20.04 -22.06 23.04
CA ARG A 230 21.23 -22.00 23.88
C ARG A 230 22.05 -23.25 23.62
N THR A 231 23.23 -23.07 23.03
CA THR A 231 24.37 -23.96 23.17
C THR A 231 24.65 -24.14 24.65
N THR A 232 24.37 -25.34 25.16
CA THR A 232 24.78 -25.74 26.52
C THR A 232 26.16 -26.36 26.41
N SER A 233 27.19 -25.53 26.37
CA SER A 233 28.54 -25.94 26.75
C SER A 233 28.63 -25.84 28.27
N ARG A 234 28.48 -26.97 28.97
CA ARG A 234 29.05 -27.15 30.30
C ARG A 234 30.16 -28.18 30.19
N GLN A 235 31.39 -27.67 30.04
CA GLN A 235 32.53 -28.27 30.72
C GLN A 235 32.41 -27.90 32.20
N ALA A 236 32.48 -28.89 33.08
CA ALA A 236 33.25 -28.83 34.34
C ALA A 236 33.11 -30.16 35.10
N ALA A 237 34.29 -30.75 35.36
CA ALA A 237 34.64 -31.78 36.35
C ALA A 237 34.10 -33.20 36.14
#